data_AF-A0A2E5IC64-F1
#
_entry.id   AF-A0A2E5IC64-F1
#
_cell.length_a   1.000
_cell.length_b   1.000
_cell.length_c   1.000
_cell.angle_alpha   90.00
_cell.angle_beta   90.00
_cell.angle_gamma   90.00
#
_symmetry.space_group_name_H-M   'P 1'
#
loop_
_entity.id
_entity.type
_entity.pdbx_description
1 polymer ?
#
loop_
_entity_poly.entity_id
_entity_poly.type
_entity_poly.pdbx_seq_one_letter_code
_entity_poly.pdbx_strand_id
1 'polypeptide(L)' 'MSKWIKATTEGGITRIRMDAICAYQASDDGKKLLIYTKDNSLFDIIDDTNSILAILDSKFSPE' A
#
# COMPACT_ATOMS: atom_id res chain seq x y z
N MET A 1 1.39 13.23 -12.06
CA MET A 1 1.58 11.76 -12.03
C MET A 1 0.43 11.17 -11.24
N SER A 2 -0.15 10.05 -11.70
CA SER A 2 -1.30 9.43 -11.06
C SER A 2 -1.01 9.12 -9.59
N LYS A 3 -1.73 9.76 -8.67
CA LYS A 3 -1.62 9.58 -7.20
C LYS A 3 -2.25 8.27 -6.71
N TRP A 4 -2.26 7.23 -7.53
CA TRP A 4 -3.01 6.00 -7.26
C TRP A 4 -2.13 4.78 -7.40
N ILE A 5 -2.28 3.84 -6.46
CA ILE A 5 -1.70 2.50 -6.50
C ILE A 5 -2.80 1.53 -6.88
N LYS A 6 -2.57 0.69 -7.89
CA LYS A 6 -3.43 -0.46 -8.16
C LYS A 6 -2.96 -1.60 -7.26
N ALA A 7 -3.87 -2.22 -6.52
CA ALA A 7 -3.54 -3.31 -5.61
C ALA A 7 -4.61 -4.41 -5.66
N THR A 8 -4.22 -5.64 -5.32
CA THR A 8 -5.12 -6.79 -5.23
C THR A 8 -5.34 -7.11 -3.76
N THR A 9 -6.60 -7.17 -3.37
CA THR A 9 -7.07 -7.54 -2.02
C THR A 9 -7.88 -8.82 -2.09
N GLU A 10 -8.25 -9.40 -0.95
CA GLU A 10 -9.18 -10.55 -0.93
C GLU A 10 -10.53 -10.24 -1.62
N GLY A 11 -10.98 -8.98 -1.58
CA GLY A 11 -12.19 -8.51 -2.26
C GLY A 11 -12.02 -8.23 -3.76
N GLY A 12 -10.82 -8.42 -4.31
CA GLY A 12 -10.48 -8.16 -5.71
C GLY A 12 -9.57 -6.94 -5.90
N ILE A 13 -9.53 -6.46 -7.14
CA ILE A 13 -8.66 -5.35 -7.55
C ILE A 13 -9.25 -4.02 -7.08
N THR A 14 -8.43 -3.22 -6.40
CA THR A 14 -8.77 -1.85 -5.96
C THR A 14 -7.71 -0.85 -6.41
N ARG A 15 -8.05 0.45 -6.32
CA ARG A 15 -7.11 1.56 -6.48
C ARG A 15 -7.10 2.40 -5.21
N ILE A 16 -5.92 2.61 -4.64
CA ILE A 16 -5.72 3.33 -3.38
C ILE A 16 -5.09 4.69 -3.69
N ARG A 17 -5.66 5.77 -3.13
CA ARG A 17 -5.08 7.11 -3.23
C ARG A 17 -3.83 7.22 -2.35
N MET A 18 -2.69 7.50 -2.96
CA MET A 18 -1.41 7.65 -2.25
C MET A 18 -1.42 8.81 -1.24
N ASP A 19 -2.12 9.91 -1.51
CA ASP A 19 -2.20 11.05 -0.58
C ASP A 19 -3.13 10.80 0.62
N ALA A 20 -3.95 9.75 0.54
CA ALA A 20 -4.76 9.27 1.64
C ALA A 20 -4.00 8.30 2.55
N ILE A 21 -2.90 7.69 2.10
CA ILE A 21 -2.11 6.75 2.90
C ILE A 21 -1.42 7.51 4.04
N CYS A 22 -1.55 7.00 5.27
CA CYS A 22 -0.89 7.56 6.45
C CYS A 22 0.12 6.59 7.07
N ALA A 23 -0.02 5.29 6.83
CA ALA A 23 0.94 4.28 7.25
C ALA A 23 0.84 3.03 6.36
N TYR A 24 1.88 2.21 6.36
CA TYR A 24 1.85 0.86 5.83
C TYR A 24 2.66 -0.07 6.73
N GLN A 25 2.37 -1.37 6.67
CA GLN A 25 3.10 -2.41 7.40
C GLN A 25 3.33 -3.59 6.46
N ALA A 26 4.59 -3.93 6.24
CA ALA A 26 4.98 -5.17 5.57
C ALA A 26 5.24 -6.26 6.61
N SER A 27 4.86 -7.51 6.32
CA SER A 27 5.30 -8.66 7.12
C SER A 27 6.78 -8.96 6.87
N ASP A 28 7.47 -9.56 7.85
CA ASP A 28 8.90 -9.91 7.76
C ASP A 28 9.23 -10.83 6.57
N ASP A 29 8.25 -11.61 6.09
CA ASP A 29 8.38 -12.48 4.92
C ASP A 29 7.99 -11.81 3.59
N GLY A 30 7.58 -10.54 3.62
CA GLY A 30 7.18 -9.75 2.45
C GLY A 30 5.87 -10.19 1.80
N LYS A 31 5.16 -11.18 2.37
CA LYS A 31 3.96 -11.77 1.75
C LYS A 31 2.67 -11.01 2.03
N LYS A 32 2.65 -10.16 3.05
CA LYS A 32 1.50 -9.33 3.39
C LYS A 32 1.92 -7.88 3.47
N LEU A 33 1.09 -7.02 2.88
CA LEU A 33 1.22 -5.58 2.99
C LEU A 33 -0.12 -4.99 3.43
N LEU A 34 -0.11 -4.37 4.60
CA LEU A 34 -1.24 -3.63 5.12
C LEU A 34 -1.06 -2.15 4.79
N ILE A 35 -2.07 -1.52 4.20
CA ILE A 35 -2.08 -0.08 3.91
C ILE A 35 -3.19 0.59 4.72
N TYR A 36 -2.82 1.60 5.49
CA TYR A 36 -3.72 2.39 6.33
C TYR A 36 -3.91 3.78 5.72
N THR A 37 -5.17 4.22 5.63
CA THR A 37 -5.52 5.54 5.13
C THR A 37 -6.06 6.47 6.23
N LYS A 38 -5.97 7.77 5.99
CA LYS A 38 -6.42 8.85 6.90
C LYS A 38 -7.92 8.80 7.22
N ASP A 39 -8.71 8.13 6.39
CA ASP A 39 -10.14 7.90 6.60
C ASP A 39 -10.44 6.62 7.39
N ASN A 40 -9.42 6.01 8.02
CA ASN A 40 -9.48 4.76 8.79
C ASN A 40 -9.80 3.51 7.97
N SER A 41 -9.62 3.54 6.64
CA SER A 41 -9.70 2.33 5.83
C SER A 41 -8.41 1.50 5.96
N LEU A 42 -8.57 0.18 5.88
CA LEU A 42 -7.49 -0.80 5.84
C LEU A 42 -7.58 -1.60 4.53
N PHE A 43 -6.47 -1.69 3.82
CA PHE A 43 -6.32 -2.58 2.67
C PHE A 43 -5.30 -3.67 2.98
N ASP A 44 -5.75 -4.92 2.99
CA ASP A 44 -4.87 -6.10 3.05
C ASP A 44 -4.51 -6.52 1.63
N ILE A 45 -3.25 -6.28 1.25
CA ILE A 45 -2.73 -6.54 -0.09
C ILE A 45 -2.14 -7.95 -0.12
N ILE A 46 -2.69 -8.77 -1.02
CA ILE A 46 -2.37 -10.20 -1.13
C ILE A 46 -1.53 -10.57 -2.36
N ASP A 47 -1.24 -9.59 -3.22
CA ASP A 47 -0.44 -9.78 -4.44
C ASP A 47 0.35 -8.50 -4.77
N ASP A 48 1.42 -8.64 -5.55
CA ASP A 48 2.32 -7.53 -5.94
C ASP A 48 2.89 -6.72 -4.76
N THR A 49 2.95 -7.30 -3.56
CA THR A 49 3.33 -6.63 -2.30
C THR A 49 4.67 -5.91 -2.40
N ASN A 50 5.71 -6.57 -2.93
CA ASN A 50 7.05 -6.01 -3.09
C ASN A 50 7.09 -4.82 -4.04
N SER A 51 6.34 -4.88 -5.16
CA SER A 51 6.25 -3.79 -6.13
C SER A 51 5.58 -2.57 -5.50
N ILE A 52 4.51 -2.79 -4.73
CA ILE A 52 3.80 -1.71 -4.04
C ILE A 52 4.67 -1.12 -2.92
N LEU A 53 5.37 -1.96 -2.15
CA LEU A 53 6.30 -1.52 -1.11
C LEU A 53 7.39 -0.60 -1.68
N ALA A 54 8.01 -0.98 -2.80
CA ALA A 54 9.02 -0.13 -3.46
C ALA A 54 8.45 1.24 -3.89
N ILE A 55 7.19 1.29 -4.33
CA ILE A 55 6.51 2.55 -4.65
C ILE A 55 6.31 3.40 -3.39
N LEU A 56 5.87 2.79 -2.28
CA LEU A 56 5.65 3.47 -1.01
C LEU A 56 6.98 4.00 -0.45
N ASP A 57 8.02 3.17 -0.37
CA ASP A 57 9.35 3.54 0.11
C ASP A 57 9.97 4.66 -0.74
N SER A 58 9.76 4.68 -2.06
CA SER A 58 10.26 5.76 -2.94
C SER A 58 9.70 7.16 -2.60
N LYS A 59 8.64 7.22 -1.79
CA LYS A 59 8.00 8.46 -1.32
C LYS A 59 8.33 8.79 0.13
N PHE A 60 8.89 7.85 0.88
CA PHE A 60 9.45 8.09 2.18
C PHE A 60 10.94 8.40 2.02
N SER A 61 11.26 9.69 1.90
CA SER A 61 12.63 10.12 2.17
C SER A 61 12.85 10.06 3.68
N PRO A 62 13.85 9.30 4.17
CA PRO A 62 14.25 9.41 5.57
C PRO A 62 14.74 10.84 5.82
N GLU A 63 14.26 11.44 6.91
CA GLU A 63 14.77 12.74 7.41
C GLU A 63 16.26 12.65 7.78
#